data_AF-A0A453AB46-F1
#
_entry.id   AF-A0A453AB46-F1
#
_cell.length_a   1.000
_cell.length_b   1.000
_cell.length_c   1.000
_cell.angle_alpha   90.00
_cell.angle_beta   90.00
_cell.angle_gamma   90.00
#
_symmetry.space_group_name_H-M   'P 1'
#
loop_
_entity.id
_entity.type
_entity.pdbx_description
1 polymer ?
#
loop_
_entity_poly.entity_id
_entity_poly.type
_entity_poly.pdbx_seq_one_letter_code
_entity_poly.pdbx_strand_id
1 'polypeptide(L)'
;MFAVRGLVAAGRTYDNSYPIRKACTFLLSKQQSTGGWGESYLSSHNEDYVDSHKPNVVNTSFAMLALIYAGQVERDPVPLFQAARQLINMQLETGEFPQQEHVGCFNSSLYFNYANYRNLYPIMALGELHRRLLAIK
;
A
#
# COMPACT_ATOMS: atom_id res chain seq x y z
N MET A 1 2.82 -6.09 -0.86
CA MET A 1 4.05 -5.34 -1.23
C MET A 1 5.25 -6.26 -1.51
N PHE A 2 5.79 -6.99 -0.52
CA PHE A 2 7.06 -7.72 -0.67
C PHE A 2 7.08 -8.73 -1.81
N ALA A 3 6.05 -9.57 -1.95
CA ALA A 3 5.97 -10.57 -3.00
C ALA A 3 6.01 -9.95 -4.42
N VAL A 4 5.25 -8.86 -4.63
CA VAL A 4 5.26 -8.14 -5.91
C VAL A 4 6.65 -7.58 -6.20
N ARG A 5 7.30 -6.94 -5.22
CA ARG A 5 8.66 -6.42 -5.38
C ARG A 5 9.68 -7.52 -5.70
N GLY A 6 9.58 -8.68 -5.05
CA GLY A 6 10.43 -9.84 -5.31
C GLY A 6 10.23 -10.41 -6.72
N LEU A 7 8.98 -10.55 -7.16
CA LEU A 7 8.67 -10.98 -8.54
C LEU A 7 9.22 -9.99 -9.56
N VAL A 8 9.06 -8.68 -9.33
CA VAL A 8 9.61 -7.64 -10.19
C VAL A 8 11.14 -7.69 -10.26
N ALA A 9 11.81 -7.91 -9.12
CA ALA A 9 13.26 -8.10 -9.09
C ALA A 9 13.71 -9.34 -9.89
N ALA A 10 12.86 -10.36 -10.00
CA ALA A 10 13.07 -11.54 -10.84
C ALA A 10 12.65 -11.34 -12.32
N GLY A 11 12.44 -10.10 -12.77
CA GLY A 11 12.08 -9.77 -14.15
C GLY A 11 10.61 -10.02 -14.51
N ARG A 12 9.75 -10.24 -13.51
CA ARG A 12 8.32 -10.39 -13.73
C ARG A 12 7.65 -9.02 -13.84
N THR A 13 6.77 -8.85 -14.82
CA THR A 13 6.00 -7.63 -15.08
C THR A 13 4.51 -7.95 -15.07
N TYR A 14 3.67 -6.92 -15.10
CA TYR A 14 2.23 -7.11 -15.23
C TYR A 14 1.87 -7.98 -16.45
N ASP A 15 2.52 -7.78 -17.58
CA ASP A 15 2.16 -8.46 -18.84
C ASP A 15 2.62 -9.91 -18.87
N ASN A 16 3.77 -10.23 -18.26
CA ASN A 16 4.35 -11.57 -18.31
C ASN A 16 4.04 -12.46 -17.09
N SER A 17 3.32 -11.96 -16.08
CA SER A 17 3.15 -12.66 -14.81
C SER A 17 1.70 -12.64 -14.30
N TYR A 18 1.06 -13.81 -14.33
CA TYR A 18 -0.27 -14.00 -13.77
C TYR A 18 -0.35 -13.65 -12.27
N PRO A 19 0.62 -14.04 -11.40
CA PRO A 19 0.61 -13.63 -9.99
C PRO A 19 0.63 -12.12 -9.77
N ILE A 20 1.36 -11.36 -10.59
CA ILE A 20 1.38 -9.88 -10.49
C ILE A 20 -0.01 -9.33 -10.82
N ARG A 21 -0.62 -9.78 -11.91
CA ARG A 21 -1.98 -9.34 -12.28
C ARG A 21 -2.99 -9.64 -11.18
N LYS A 22 -2.95 -10.86 -10.63
CA LYS A 22 -3.82 -11.27 -9.52
C LYS A 22 -3.62 -10.37 -8.29
N ALA A 23 -2.38 -10.04 -7.95
CA ALA A 23 -2.07 -9.13 -6.85
C ALA A 23 -2.61 -7.71 -7.09
N CYS A 24 -2.45 -7.16 -8.30
CA CYS A 24 -3.02 -5.86 -8.67
C CYS A 24 -4.54 -5.87 -8.57
N THR A 25 -5.21 -6.87 -9.16
CA THR A 25 -6.68 -7.00 -9.10
C THR A 25 -7.16 -7.09 -7.66
N PHE A 26 -6.49 -7.88 -6.82
CA PHE A 26 -6.82 -7.98 -5.41
C PHE A 26 -6.71 -6.62 -4.71
N LEU A 27 -5.57 -5.93 -4.83
CA LEU A 27 -5.36 -4.63 -4.19
C LEU A 27 -6.37 -3.59 -4.66
N LEU A 28 -6.58 -3.46 -5.97
CA LEU A 28 -7.55 -2.52 -6.53
C LEU A 28 -8.97 -2.82 -6.05
N SER A 29 -9.36 -4.10 -5.91
CA SER A 29 -10.69 -4.47 -5.39
C SER A 29 -10.92 -4.13 -3.92
N LYS A 30 -9.85 -3.85 -3.16
CA LYS A 30 -9.87 -3.51 -1.73
C LYS A 30 -9.64 -2.02 -1.46
N GLN A 31 -9.52 -1.20 -2.50
CA GLN A 31 -9.40 0.24 -2.32
C GLN A 31 -10.71 0.79 -1.75
N GLN A 32 -10.62 1.51 -0.63
CA GLN A 32 -11.78 2.14 -0.01
C GLN A 32 -12.22 3.37 -0.82
N SER A 33 -13.47 3.82 -0.64
CA SER A 33 -14.01 4.99 -1.34
C SER A 33 -13.24 6.30 -1.09
N THR A 34 -12.51 6.38 0.02
CA THR A 34 -11.60 7.49 0.34
C THR A 34 -10.32 7.49 -0.51
N GLY A 35 -9.98 6.35 -1.12
CA GLY A 35 -8.76 6.13 -1.91
C GLY A 35 -7.67 5.37 -1.17
N GLY A 36 -7.81 5.12 0.14
CA GLY A 36 -6.83 4.37 0.93
C GLY A 36 -7.12 2.88 1.05
N TRP A 37 -6.26 2.20 1.80
CA TRP A 37 -6.45 0.81 2.22
C TRP A 37 -6.39 0.71 3.74
N GLY A 38 -7.16 -0.21 4.29
CA GLY A 38 -7.21 -0.49 5.72
C GLY A 38 -7.56 -1.94 5.96
N GLU A 39 -6.64 -2.66 6.58
CA GLU A 39 -6.80 -4.04 7.00
C GLU A 39 -6.91 -4.06 8.53
N SER A 40 -7.87 -4.83 9.05
CA SER A 40 -8.03 -5.09 10.48
C SER A 40 -7.04 -6.17 10.94
N TYR A 41 -6.61 -6.09 12.20
CA TYR A 41 -5.76 -7.11 12.82
C TYR A 41 -6.38 -8.52 12.80
N LEU A 42 -7.72 -8.61 12.74
CA LEU A 42 -8.45 -9.87 12.61
C LEU A 42 -8.08 -10.65 11.33
N SER A 43 -7.53 -9.97 10.32
CA SER A 43 -7.09 -10.61 9.08
C SER A 43 -5.99 -11.64 9.33
N SER A 44 -5.10 -11.37 10.28
CA SER A 44 -4.05 -12.32 10.67
C SER A 44 -4.60 -13.56 11.38
N HIS A 45 -5.67 -13.39 12.17
CA HIS A 45 -6.33 -14.49 12.87
C HIS A 45 -7.18 -15.35 11.93
N ASN A 46 -7.90 -14.70 11.01
CA ASN A 46 -8.82 -15.36 10.09
C ASN A 46 -8.14 -15.91 8.83
N GLU A 47 -6.88 -15.54 8.58
CA GLU A 47 -6.14 -15.81 7.34
C GLU A 47 -6.88 -15.32 6.07
N ASP A 48 -7.73 -14.31 6.23
CA ASP A 48 -8.48 -13.67 5.15
C ASP A 48 -8.54 -12.16 5.37
N TYR A 49 -8.63 -11.39 4.29
CA TYR A 49 -8.64 -9.94 4.37
C TYR A 49 -9.93 -9.43 5.01
N VAL A 50 -9.78 -8.78 6.17
CA VAL A 50 -10.87 -8.07 6.85
C VAL A 50 -10.65 -6.56 6.71
N ASP A 51 -11.57 -5.89 6.02
CA ASP A 51 -11.54 -4.43 5.87
C ASP A 51 -11.72 -3.75 7.23
N SER A 52 -10.87 -2.79 7.56
CA SER A 52 -11.02 -1.97 8.78
C SER A 52 -12.04 -0.83 8.62
N HIS A 53 -12.58 -0.63 7.41
CA HIS A 53 -13.46 0.47 7.01
C HIS A 53 -12.86 1.88 7.20
N LYS A 54 -11.59 1.96 7.59
CA LYS A 54 -10.84 3.20 7.79
C LYS A 54 -9.49 3.11 7.10
N PRO A 55 -9.08 4.11 6.31
CA PRO A 55 -7.79 4.06 5.65
C PRO A 55 -6.67 4.13 6.69
N ASN A 56 -5.71 3.22 6.55
CA ASN A 56 -4.50 3.18 7.37
C ASN A 56 -3.30 3.62 6.53
N VAL A 57 -2.50 4.53 7.09
CA VAL A 57 -1.33 5.14 6.49
C VAL A 57 -0.35 4.09 5.97
N VAL A 58 -0.05 3.07 6.77
CA VAL A 58 0.92 2.01 6.41
C VAL A 58 0.33 1.07 5.37
N ASN A 59 -0.92 0.62 5.56
CA ASN A 59 -1.59 -0.28 4.60
C ASN A 59 -1.76 0.39 3.24
N THR A 60 -2.16 1.66 3.22
CA THR A 60 -2.25 2.49 2.01
C THR A 60 -0.89 2.58 1.33
N SER A 61 0.17 2.86 2.08
CA SER A 61 1.53 2.93 1.54
C SER A 61 2.02 1.61 0.96
N PHE A 62 1.72 0.47 1.61
CA PHE A 62 2.06 -0.86 1.10
C PHE A 62 1.32 -1.21 -0.17
N ALA A 63 0.03 -0.90 -0.25
CA ALA A 63 -0.77 -1.12 -1.45
C ALA A 63 -0.26 -0.24 -2.61
N MET A 64 0.00 1.05 -2.35
CA MET A 64 0.59 1.97 -3.33
C MET A 64 1.92 1.46 -3.86
N LEU A 65 2.88 1.13 -2.99
CA LEU A 65 4.19 0.62 -3.41
C LEU A 65 4.08 -0.66 -4.23
N ALA A 66 3.20 -1.59 -3.83
CA ALA A 66 2.97 -2.82 -4.58
C ALA A 66 2.45 -2.54 -6.00
N LEU A 67 1.45 -1.67 -6.12
CA LEU A 67 0.86 -1.28 -7.41
C LEU A 67 1.86 -0.52 -8.28
N ILE A 68 2.64 0.40 -7.71
CA ILE A 68 3.67 1.14 -8.44
C ILE A 68 4.74 0.18 -8.99
N TYR A 69 5.24 -0.75 -8.18
CA TYR A 69 6.23 -1.73 -8.66
C TYR A 69 5.66 -2.67 -9.72
N ALA A 70 4.36 -2.97 -9.67
CA ALA A 70 3.69 -3.76 -10.69
C ALA A 70 3.47 -3.00 -12.02
N GLY A 71 3.81 -1.71 -12.11
CA GLY A 71 3.59 -0.90 -13.31
C GLY A 71 2.15 -0.39 -13.43
N GLN A 72 1.46 -0.19 -12.31
CA GLN A 72 0.08 0.31 -12.33
C GLN A 72 0.01 1.79 -12.79
N VAL A 73 1.06 2.58 -12.56
CA VAL A 73 1.10 4.02 -12.91
C VAL A 73 0.90 4.21 -14.42
N GLU A 74 1.57 3.39 -15.22
CA GLU A 74 1.53 3.43 -16.68
C GLU A 74 0.21 2.90 -17.26
N ARG A 75 -0.53 2.10 -16.48
CA ARG A 75 -1.79 1.48 -16.90
C ARG A 75 -3.00 2.34 -16.54
N ASP A 76 -3.13 2.64 -15.26
CA ASP A 76 -4.17 3.50 -14.71
C ASP A 76 -3.65 4.13 -13.41
N PRO A 77 -3.24 5.41 -13.44
CA PRO A 77 -2.71 6.10 -12.28
C PRO A 77 -3.80 6.61 -11.31
N VAL A 78 -5.08 6.58 -11.69
CA VAL A 78 -6.17 7.18 -10.89
C VAL A 78 -6.25 6.59 -9.47
N PRO A 79 -6.21 5.26 -9.26
CA PRO A 79 -6.16 4.67 -7.92
C PRO A 79 -5.01 5.20 -7.07
N LEU A 80 -3.83 5.38 -7.67
CA LEU A 80 -2.63 5.85 -6.97
C LEU A 80 -2.72 7.34 -6.63
N PHE A 81 -3.38 8.16 -7.45
CA PHE A 81 -3.62 9.57 -7.14
C PHE A 81 -4.61 9.74 -5.98
N GLN A 82 -5.67 8.94 -5.94
CA GLN A 82 -6.61 8.92 -4.82
C GLN A 82 -5.90 8.52 -3.52
N ALA A 83 -5.05 7.50 -3.58
CA ALA A 83 -4.25 7.03 -2.46
C ALA A 83 -3.23 8.09 -1.99
N ALA A 84 -2.54 8.74 -2.93
CA ALA A 84 -1.60 9.82 -2.63
C ALA A 84 -2.30 10.99 -1.93
N ARG A 85 -3.48 11.40 -2.44
CA ARG A 85 -4.31 12.43 -1.79
C ARG A 85 -4.72 11.99 -0.38
N GLN A 86 -5.10 10.72 -0.21
CA GLN A 86 -5.47 10.20 1.10
C GLN A 86 -4.28 10.25 2.08
N LEU A 87 -3.07 9.90 1.66
CA LEU A 87 -1.86 10.04 2.48
C LEU A 87 -1.59 11.51 2.82
N ILE A 88 -1.58 12.41 1.84
CA ILE A 88 -1.34 13.85 2.04
C ILE A 88 -2.34 14.42 3.06
N ASN A 89 -3.62 14.05 2.96
CA ASN A 89 -4.66 14.51 3.88
C ASN A 89 -4.51 13.94 5.31
N MET A 90 -3.81 12.83 5.48
CA MET A 90 -3.52 12.25 6.81
C MET A 90 -2.23 12.81 7.43
N GLN A 91 -1.43 13.57 6.68
CA GLN A 91 -0.20 14.16 7.22
C GLN A 91 -0.53 15.26 8.23
N LEU A 92 0.14 15.24 9.37
CA LEU A 92 0.01 16.24 10.43
C LEU A 92 0.81 17.51 10.08
N GLU A 93 0.51 18.62 10.75
CA GLU A 93 1.26 19.88 10.58
C GLU A 93 2.76 19.74 10.90
N THR A 94 3.11 18.78 11.76
CA THR A 94 4.51 18.45 12.09
C THR A 94 5.25 17.75 10.95
N GLY A 95 4.54 17.33 9.89
CA GLY A 95 5.05 16.50 8.81
C GLY A 95 5.02 15.00 9.11
N GLU A 96 4.74 14.59 10.36
CA GLU A 96 4.53 13.20 10.73
C GLU A 96 3.14 12.69 10.28
N PHE A 97 2.92 11.38 10.41
CA PHE A 97 1.61 10.76 10.22
C PHE A 97 1.05 10.25 11.55
N PRO A 98 -0.28 10.24 11.75
CA PRO A 98 -0.89 9.80 13.01
C PRO A 98 -0.59 8.33 13.30
N GLN A 99 -0.44 8.00 14.59
CA GLN A 99 -0.45 6.61 15.02
C GLN A 99 -1.85 6.03 14.84
N GLN A 100 -1.94 4.89 14.18
CA GLN A 100 -3.20 4.16 13.94
C GLN A 100 -3.11 2.75 14.52
N GLU A 101 -4.07 1.89 14.18
CA GLU A 101 -4.09 0.49 14.59
C GLU A 101 -2.81 -0.26 14.20
N HIS A 102 -2.53 -1.31 14.96
CA HIS A 102 -1.36 -2.16 14.82
C HIS A 102 -1.30 -2.80 13.44
N VAL A 103 -0.12 -2.75 12.82
CA VAL A 103 0.15 -3.36 11.50
C VAL A 103 1.16 -4.50 11.62
N GLY A 104 1.88 -4.61 12.75
CA GLY A 104 2.76 -5.72 13.04
C GLY A 104 1.99 -6.90 13.63
N CYS A 105 2.28 -8.11 13.15
CA CYS A 105 1.75 -9.36 13.68
C CYS A 105 2.86 -10.41 13.79
N PHE A 106 2.88 -11.17 14.88
CA PHE A 106 3.73 -12.32 15.11
C PHE A 106 2.87 -13.51 15.55
N ASN A 107 3.08 -14.66 14.89
CA ASN A 107 2.37 -15.91 15.14
C ASN A 107 0.83 -15.77 15.18
N SER A 108 0.28 -14.90 14.31
CA SER A 108 -1.17 -14.64 14.15
C SER A 108 -1.93 -14.22 15.43
N SER A 109 -1.20 -13.92 16.52
CA SER A 109 -1.79 -13.74 17.85
C SER A 109 -1.17 -12.58 18.65
N LEU A 110 0.07 -12.16 18.31
CA LEU A 110 0.74 -11.05 18.96
C LEU A 110 0.84 -9.86 18.02
N TYR A 111 0.30 -8.72 18.42
CA TYR A 111 0.24 -7.50 17.60
C TYR A 111 1.09 -6.39 18.20
N PHE A 112 1.83 -5.66 17.37
CA PHE A 112 2.74 -4.61 17.83
C PHE A 112 2.79 -3.43 16.85
N ASN A 113 3.16 -2.29 17.42
CA ASN A 113 3.36 -1.06 16.66
C ASN A 113 4.82 -0.92 16.26
N TYR A 114 5.07 -0.92 14.96
CA TYR A 114 6.32 -0.39 14.42
C TYR A 114 6.21 1.12 14.30
N ALA A 115 6.65 1.86 15.34
CA ALA A 115 6.48 3.31 15.42
C ALA A 115 6.97 4.08 14.18
N ASN A 116 8.05 3.63 13.56
CA ASN A 116 8.63 4.29 12.39
C ASN A 116 7.87 4.02 11.08
N TYR A 117 7.02 2.99 11.01
CA TYR A 117 6.33 2.63 9.76
C TYR A 117 5.37 3.73 9.29
N ARG A 118 4.74 4.44 10.24
CA ARG A 118 3.82 5.54 9.94
C ARG A 118 4.51 6.68 9.19
N ASN A 119 5.82 6.88 9.38
CA ASN A 119 6.57 7.94 8.68
C ASN A 119 7.33 7.38 7.47
N LEU A 120 7.98 6.23 7.61
CA LEU A 120 8.85 5.65 6.58
C LEU A 120 8.08 5.33 5.28
N TYR A 121 6.99 4.57 5.39
CA TYR A 121 6.33 4.04 4.20
C TYR A 121 5.55 5.07 3.39
N PRO A 122 4.86 6.06 3.98
CA PRO A 122 4.25 7.12 3.20
C PRO A 122 5.26 7.96 2.44
N ILE A 123 6.39 8.29 3.05
CA ILE A 123 7.48 9.01 2.39
C ILE A 123 7.99 8.19 1.20
N MET A 124 8.24 6.89 1.39
CA MET A 124 8.66 6.00 0.30
C MET A 124 7.61 5.90 -0.81
N ALA A 125 6.32 5.75 -0.47
CA ALA A 125 5.24 5.59 -1.44
C ALA A 125 5.03 6.85 -2.29
N LEU A 126 4.96 8.02 -1.65
CA LEU A 126 4.83 9.30 -2.33
C LEU A 126 6.07 9.63 -3.16
N GLY A 127 7.27 9.37 -2.63
CA GLY A 127 8.54 9.58 -3.34
C GLY A 127 8.66 8.70 -4.58
N GLU A 128 8.31 7.41 -4.47
CA GLU A 128 8.34 6.48 -5.60
C GLU A 128 7.29 6.85 -6.66
N LEU A 129 6.07 7.26 -6.26
CA LEU A 129 5.06 7.76 -7.19
C LEU A 129 5.57 9.00 -7.94
N HIS A 130 6.12 9.97 -7.22
CA HIS A 130 6.68 11.19 -7.81
C HIS A 130 7.79 10.86 -8.82
N ARG A 131 8.73 10.00 -8.43
CA ARG A 131 9.83 9.54 -9.30
C ARG A 131 9.34 8.89 -10.58
N ARG A 132 8.29 8.06 -10.50
CA ARG A 132 7.69 7.39 -11.66
C ARG A 132 6.99 8.36 -12.60
N LEU A 133 6.24 9.32 -12.06
CA LEU A 133 5.57 10.34 -12.86
C LEU A 133 6.55 11.23 -13.63
N LEU A 134 7.73 11.51 -13.06
CA LEU A 134 8.78 12.25 -13.76
C LEU A 134 9.42 11.44 -14.90
N ALA A 135 9.48 10.11 -14.77
CA ALA A 135 10.07 9.24 -15.80
C ALA A 135 9.15 8.98 -17.01
N ILE A 136 7.85 9.29 -16.90
CA ILE A 136 6.85 9.13 -17.98
C ILE A 136 6.76 10.40 -18.85
N LYS A 137 7.28 11.53 -18.37
CA LYS A 137 7.40 12.78 -19.14
C LYS A 137 8.60 12.76 -20.07
#